data_AF-S7KLT3-F1
#
_entry.id   AF-S7KLT3-F1
#
_cell.length_a   1.000
_cell.length_b   1.000
_cell.length_c   1.000
_cell.angle_alpha   90.00
_cell.angle_beta   90.00
_cell.angle_gamma   90.00
#
_symmetry.space_group_name_H-M   'P 1'
#
loop_
_entity.id
_entity.type
_entity.pdbx_description
1 polymer ?
#
loop_
_entity_poly.entity_id
_entity_poly.type
_entity_poly.pdbx_seq_one_letter_code
_entity_poly.pdbx_strand_id
1 'polypeptide(L)'
;MIFFRTLTRYILFLSLLCSLITVFFSSTRPKVVSPKVAIFFSFTHTLLEDCCASCIEVLKTFDHAPEITLVNADDNLVKAKKIARALHRDPNVISIITLGSTATRVMSQIEKRKPIIYAAVPDSDMLSFPKDQTNIHGVNDSLDINQCCFAIQTVAVNPESLVYLKPAEPYPSTLQNEIAKKLNASGIQVTEISVTPANFKTRIKQAISKRPSAIFIPFSSLPHKYGTSFIEDILKENIPIITDDLSLVSEGACVACGVDFKKSGIQVAQMVYHLLYHHDDIEGLRKIIADPIPQTTTFNEDVIRRLGLKINKTERKQFRSIVFKENKEKKPIAKAEKSKNEKTSVA
;
A
#
# COMPACT_ATOMS: atom_id res chain seq x y z
N MET A 1 -68.23 44.06 -18.87
CA MET A 1 -67.92 42.75 -18.23
C MET A 1 -67.06 41.82 -19.10
N ILE A 2 -67.14 41.88 -20.43
CA ILE A 2 -66.35 41.01 -21.35
C ILE A 2 -64.87 41.40 -21.40
N PHE A 3 -64.56 42.70 -21.50
CA PHE A 3 -63.18 43.21 -21.58
C PHE A 3 -62.32 42.83 -20.36
N PHE A 4 -62.91 42.88 -19.16
CA PHE A 4 -62.22 42.53 -17.92
C PHE A 4 -61.83 41.04 -17.90
N ARG A 5 -62.71 40.14 -18.36
CA ARG A 5 -62.44 38.68 -18.42
C ARG A 5 -61.34 38.34 -19.43
N THR A 6 -61.25 39.09 -20.53
CA THR A 6 -60.19 38.91 -21.52
C THR A 6 -58.83 39.34 -20.95
N LEU A 7 -58.79 40.47 -20.24
CA LEU A 7 -57.57 40.98 -19.61
C LEU A 7 -57.07 40.03 -18.51
N THR A 8 -57.96 39.46 -17.68
CA THR A 8 -57.57 38.49 -16.65
C THR A 8 -56.96 37.22 -17.24
N ARG A 9 -57.47 36.77 -18.41
CA ARG A 9 -56.92 35.59 -19.12
C ARG A 9 -55.51 35.83 -19.64
N TYR A 10 -55.22 37.02 -20.16
CA TYR A 10 -53.86 37.36 -20.61
C TYR A 10 -52.87 37.46 -19.44
N ILE A 11 -53.29 38.02 -18.30
CA ILE A 11 -52.44 38.12 -17.10
C ILE A 11 -52.13 36.72 -16.55
N LEU A 12 -53.12 35.83 -16.49
CA LEU A 12 -52.90 34.44 -16.05
C LEU A 12 -51.96 33.70 -17.00
N PHE A 13 -52.13 33.85 -18.31
CA PHE A 13 -51.27 33.21 -19.31
C PHE A 13 -49.82 33.72 -19.22
N LEU A 14 -49.64 35.04 -19.01
CA LEU A 14 -48.31 35.64 -18.84
C LEU A 14 -47.63 35.18 -17.54
N SER A 15 -48.39 35.00 -16.45
CA SER A 15 -47.87 34.47 -15.19
C SER A 15 -47.41 33.01 -15.32
N LEU A 16 -48.15 32.20 -16.09
CA LEU A 16 -47.83 30.81 -16.35
C LEU A 16 -46.60 30.67 -17.27
N LEU A 17 -46.46 31.58 -18.23
CA LEU A 17 -45.29 31.64 -19.10
C LEU A 17 -44.05 32.09 -18.32
N CYS A 18 -44.18 33.08 -17.42
CA CYS A 18 -43.08 33.51 -16.56
C CYS A 18 -42.64 32.40 -15.59
N SER A 19 -43.58 31.64 -15.02
CA SER A 19 -43.23 30.52 -14.13
C SER A 19 -42.49 29.40 -14.89
N LEU A 20 -42.91 29.09 -16.12
CA LEU A 20 -42.22 28.14 -16.99
C LEU A 20 -40.80 28.58 -17.35
N ILE A 21 -40.62 29.87 -17.66
CA ILE A 21 -39.29 30.45 -17.95
C ILE A 21 -38.40 30.39 -16.70
N THR A 22 -38.90 30.73 -15.51
CA THR A 22 -38.12 30.62 -14.27
C THR A 22 -37.73 29.18 -13.92
N VAL A 23 -38.56 28.19 -14.20
CA VAL A 23 -38.22 26.77 -14.01
C VAL A 23 -37.18 26.30 -15.04
N PHE A 24 -37.26 26.78 -16.27
CA PHE A 24 -36.27 26.48 -17.32
C PHE A 24 -34.90 27.10 -17.02
N PHE A 25 -34.87 28.33 -16.51
CA PHE A 25 -33.62 29.00 -16.10
C PHE A 25 -33.07 28.48 -14.76
N SER A 26 -33.91 27.98 -13.86
CA SER A 26 -33.46 27.39 -12.60
C SER A 26 -32.91 25.97 -12.76
N SER A 27 -33.39 25.20 -13.75
CA SER A 27 -32.94 23.84 -14.04
C SER A 27 -31.66 23.76 -14.90
N THR A 28 -31.13 24.88 -15.39
CA THR A 28 -29.97 24.93 -16.31
C THR A 28 -28.73 25.58 -15.70
N ARG A 29 -28.57 25.55 -14.37
CA ARG A 29 -27.22 25.68 -13.80
C ARG A 29 -26.53 24.32 -14.00
N PRO A 30 -25.56 24.16 -14.92
CA PRO A 30 -24.73 22.97 -14.92
C PRO A 30 -24.12 22.88 -13.53
N LYS A 31 -24.38 21.77 -12.83
CA LYS A 31 -23.68 21.45 -11.60
C LYS A 31 -22.20 21.52 -11.97
N VAL A 32 -21.43 22.44 -11.37
CA VAL A 32 -19.99 22.51 -11.59
C VAL A 32 -19.43 21.20 -11.07
N VAL A 33 -19.28 20.21 -11.96
CA VAL A 33 -18.80 18.88 -11.56
C VAL A 33 -17.32 19.05 -11.30
N SER A 34 -16.95 18.96 -10.02
CA SER A 34 -15.56 19.08 -9.62
C SER A 34 -14.78 17.90 -10.23
N PRO A 35 -13.59 18.17 -10.81
CA PRO A 35 -12.76 17.10 -11.35
C PRO A 35 -12.42 16.08 -10.27
N LYS A 36 -12.43 14.79 -10.62
CA LYS A 36 -12.13 13.69 -9.70
C LYS A 36 -10.77 13.08 -9.94
N VAL A 37 -10.03 12.85 -8.85
CA VAL A 37 -8.86 11.96 -8.84
C VAL A 37 -9.25 10.67 -8.14
N ALA A 38 -9.06 9.54 -8.82
CA ALA A 38 -9.33 8.22 -8.25
C ALA A 38 -8.05 7.62 -7.68
N ILE A 39 -8.07 7.13 -6.44
CA ILE A 39 -6.98 6.34 -5.85
C ILE A 39 -7.44 4.89 -5.79
N PHE A 40 -6.74 4.04 -6.54
CA PHE A 40 -7.09 2.65 -6.79
C PHE A 40 -6.07 1.69 -6.16
N PHE A 41 -6.47 1.06 -5.06
CA PHE A 41 -5.67 0.10 -4.31
C PHE A 41 -5.74 -1.30 -4.91
N SER A 42 -4.59 -1.97 -4.92
CA SER A 42 -4.52 -3.41 -5.17
C SER A 42 -5.10 -4.21 -4.01
N PHE A 43 -4.81 -3.80 -2.77
CA PHE A 43 -5.28 -4.43 -1.53
C PHE A 43 -5.15 -3.47 -0.35
N THR A 44 -5.77 -3.81 0.78
CA THR A 44 -5.64 -3.06 2.04
C THR A 44 -4.32 -3.38 2.72
N HIS A 45 -3.56 -2.34 3.06
CA HIS A 45 -2.31 -2.45 3.81
C HIS A 45 -1.88 -1.10 4.37
N THR A 46 -1.34 -1.09 5.60
CA THR A 46 -0.92 0.14 6.30
C THR A 46 0.04 0.99 5.47
N LEU A 47 1.06 0.39 4.83
CA LEU A 47 2.01 1.16 4.01
C LEU A 47 1.35 1.80 2.77
N LEU A 48 0.34 1.16 2.16
CA LEU A 48 -0.41 1.76 1.05
C LEU A 48 -1.35 2.87 1.54
N GLU A 49 -1.91 2.70 2.74
CA GLU A 49 -2.72 3.73 3.40
C GLU A 49 -1.87 4.96 3.76
N ASP A 50 -0.64 4.77 4.22
CA ASP A 50 0.34 5.84 4.45
C ASP A 50 0.67 6.61 3.15
N CYS A 51 0.85 5.89 2.04
CA CYS A 51 1.00 6.49 0.70
C CYS A 51 -0.23 7.33 0.32
N CYS A 52 -1.42 6.77 0.52
CA CYS A 52 -2.68 7.43 0.18
C CYS A 52 -2.90 8.67 1.04
N ALA A 53 -2.72 8.56 2.36
CA ALA A 53 -2.95 9.65 3.30
C ALA A 53 -2.05 10.85 3.01
N SER A 54 -0.75 10.61 2.84
CA SER A 54 0.22 11.65 2.48
C SER A 54 -0.05 12.27 1.09
N CYS A 55 -0.46 11.46 0.12
CA CYS A 55 -0.90 11.95 -1.18
C CYS A 55 -2.12 12.88 -1.06
N ILE A 56 -3.17 12.45 -0.35
CA ILE A 56 -4.39 13.23 -0.12
C ILE A 56 -4.08 14.54 0.61
N GLU A 57 -3.20 14.50 1.61
CA GLU A 57 -2.77 15.68 2.36
C GLU A 57 -2.20 16.74 1.42
N VAL A 58 -1.28 16.34 0.53
CA VAL A 58 -0.69 17.25 -0.47
C VAL A 58 -1.72 17.71 -1.51
N LEU A 59 -2.54 16.81 -2.06
CA LEU A 59 -3.58 17.16 -3.06
C LEU A 59 -4.56 18.22 -2.53
N LYS A 60 -4.89 18.19 -1.23
CA LYS A 60 -5.77 19.15 -0.58
C LYS A 60 -5.17 20.56 -0.45
N THR A 61 -3.85 20.68 -0.55
CA THR A 61 -3.17 21.99 -0.49
C THR A 61 -3.23 22.75 -1.81
N PHE A 62 -3.63 22.10 -2.90
CA PHE A 62 -3.67 22.72 -4.23
C PHE A 62 -4.86 23.65 -4.38
N ASP A 63 -4.64 24.77 -5.06
CA ASP A 63 -5.71 25.64 -5.53
C ASP A 63 -6.62 24.82 -6.46
N HIS A 64 -7.93 24.78 -6.14
CA HIS A 64 -8.92 23.93 -6.83
C HIS A 64 -8.71 22.43 -6.61
N ALA A 65 -8.49 22.02 -5.36
CA ALA A 65 -8.36 20.61 -4.98
C ALA A 65 -9.45 19.71 -5.60
N PRO A 66 -9.08 18.59 -6.24
CA PRO A 66 -10.04 17.68 -6.86
C PRO A 66 -10.85 16.91 -5.82
N GLU A 67 -12.02 16.43 -6.21
CA GLU A 67 -12.73 15.42 -5.43
C GLU A 67 -11.95 14.11 -5.48
N ILE A 68 -11.77 13.46 -4.33
CA ILE A 68 -10.99 12.22 -4.23
C ILE A 68 -11.93 11.04 -4.06
N THR A 69 -11.79 10.03 -4.92
CA THR A 69 -12.54 8.77 -4.82
C THR A 69 -11.59 7.62 -4.54
N LEU A 70 -11.85 6.85 -3.48
CA LEU A 70 -11.04 5.69 -3.11
C LEU A 70 -11.74 4.40 -3.53
N VAL A 71 -10.99 3.51 -4.18
CA VAL A 71 -11.49 2.19 -4.58
C VAL A 71 -10.41 1.13 -4.31
N ASN A 72 -10.83 -0.08 -3.92
CA ASN A 72 -9.92 -1.16 -3.56
C ASN A 72 -10.30 -2.46 -4.26
N ALA A 73 -9.34 -3.12 -4.89
CA ALA A 73 -9.52 -4.42 -5.52
C ALA A 73 -9.58 -5.58 -4.50
N ASP A 74 -9.24 -5.36 -3.24
CA ASP A 74 -9.19 -6.37 -2.18
C ASP A 74 -8.40 -7.62 -2.60
N ASP A 75 -7.30 -7.43 -3.31
CA ASP A 75 -6.47 -8.49 -3.84
C ASP A 75 -7.23 -9.45 -4.79
N ASN A 76 -8.23 -8.94 -5.50
CA ASN A 76 -9.07 -9.71 -6.41
C ASN A 76 -8.99 -9.17 -7.84
N LEU A 77 -8.42 -9.96 -8.75
CA LEU A 77 -8.23 -9.56 -10.15
C LEU A 77 -9.55 -9.26 -10.90
N VAL A 78 -10.63 -9.99 -10.60
CA VAL A 78 -11.94 -9.77 -11.23
C VAL A 78 -12.51 -8.42 -10.77
N LYS A 79 -12.45 -8.14 -9.47
CA LYS A 79 -12.83 -6.85 -8.89
C LYS A 79 -11.98 -5.72 -9.46
N ALA A 80 -10.66 -5.92 -9.58
CA ALA A 80 -9.74 -4.96 -10.17
C ALA A 80 -10.15 -4.58 -11.60
N LYS A 81 -10.43 -5.57 -12.46
CA LYS A 81 -10.90 -5.34 -13.83
C LYS A 81 -12.23 -4.60 -13.89
N LYS A 82 -13.16 -4.88 -12.95
CA LYS A 82 -14.43 -4.16 -12.86
C LYS A 82 -14.24 -2.70 -12.47
N ILE A 83 -13.41 -2.44 -11.45
CA ILE A 83 -13.07 -1.08 -10.99
C ILE A 83 -12.40 -0.29 -12.11
N ALA A 84 -11.36 -0.84 -12.74
CA ALA A 84 -10.64 -0.16 -13.81
C ALA A 84 -11.56 0.25 -14.99
N ARG A 85 -12.48 -0.63 -15.40
CA ARG A 85 -13.47 -0.28 -16.44
C ARG A 85 -14.44 0.82 -16.00
N ALA A 86 -14.81 0.86 -14.72
CA ALA A 86 -15.66 1.92 -14.19
C ALA A 86 -14.92 3.27 -14.18
N LEU A 87 -13.69 3.30 -13.68
CA LEU A 87 -12.83 4.50 -13.67
C LEU A 87 -12.54 5.02 -15.08
N HIS A 88 -12.28 4.11 -16.04
CA HIS A 88 -12.09 4.46 -17.44
C HIS A 88 -13.32 5.17 -18.04
N ARG A 89 -14.52 4.64 -17.77
CA ARG A 89 -15.79 5.16 -18.32
C ARG A 89 -16.29 6.43 -17.64
N ASP A 90 -15.91 6.70 -16.41
CA ASP A 90 -16.37 7.88 -15.67
C ASP A 90 -15.73 9.15 -16.25
N PRO A 91 -16.48 10.05 -16.92
CA PRO A 91 -15.92 11.26 -17.53
C PRO A 91 -15.43 12.27 -16.49
N ASN A 92 -15.81 12.13 -15.22
CA ASN A 92 -15.41 13.04 -14.16
C ASN A 92 -14.06 12.68 -13.55
N VAL A 93 -13.61 11.43 -13.73
CA VAL A 93 -12.27 10.99 -13.32
C VAL A 93 -11.27 11.49 -14.34
N ILE A 94 -10.44 12.44 -13.92
CA ILE A 94 -9.43 13.11 -14.76
C ILE A 94 -8.02 12.56 -14.58
N SER A 95 -7.75 11.87 -13.46
CA SER A 95 -6.48 11.18 -13.19
C SER A 95 -6.71 9.99 -12.27
N ILE A 96 -5.87 8.96 -12.41
CA ILE A 96 -5.97 7.70 -11.68
C ILE A 96 -4.62 7.41 -11.01
N ILE A 97 -4.61 7.42 -9.69
CA ILE A 97 -3.49 6.95 -8.88
C ILE A 97 -3.68 5.45 -8.63
N THR A 98 -2.68 4.62 -8.90
CA THR A 98 -2.72 3.18 -8.61
C THR A 98 -1.69 2.79 -7.55
N LEU A 99 -2.14 2.12 -6.49
CA LEU A 99 -1.29 1.66 -5.40
C LEU A 99 -1.16 0.14 -5.46
N GLY A 100 0.05 -0.35 -5.75
CA GLY A 100 0.35 -1.77 -5.93
C GLY A 100 0.25 -2.27 -7.37
N SER A 101 0.91 -3.41 -7.62
CA SER A 101 1.10 -3.99 -8.96
C SER A 101 -0.21 -4.41 -9.65
N THR A 102 -1.19 -4.95 -8.93
CA THR A 102 -2.44 -5.46 -9.53
C THR A 102 -3.30 -4.33 -10.10
N ALA A 103 -3.52 -3.27 -9.32
CA ALA A 103 -4.25 -2.09 -9.77
C ALA A 103 -3.54 -1.44 -10.97
N THR A 104 -2.21 -1.25 -10.86
CA THR A 104 -1.39 -0.64 -11.93
C THR A 104 -1.44 -1.44 -13.23
N ARG A 105 -1.21 -2.76 -13.17
CA ARG A 105 -1.25 -3.64 -14.36
C ARG A 105 -2.61 -3.64 -15.05
N VAL A 106 -3.69 -3.74 -14.28
CA VAL A 106 -5.03 -3.79 -14.85
C VAL A 106 -5.42 -2.44 -15.43
N MET A 107 -5.09 -1.34 -14.74
CA MET A 107 -5.41 0.00 -15.19
C MET A 107 -4.64 0.36 -16.47
N SER A 108 -3.34 0.04 -16.53
CA SER A 108 -2.50 0.32 -17.71
C SER A 108 -3.02 -0.39 -18.97
N GLN A 109 -3.58 -1.59 -18.84
CA GLN A 109 -4.18 -2.31 -19.96
C GLN A 109 -5.47 -1.67 -20.50
N ILE A 110 -6.24 -0.98 -19.65
CA ILE A 110 -7.58 -0.48 -19.98
C ILE A 110 -7.56 1.00 -20.37
N GLU A 111 -6.85 1.85 -19.62
CA GLU A 111 -6.88 3.30 -19.81
C GLU A 111 -5.66 3.78 -20.58
N LYS A 112 -5.94 4.50 -21.67
CA LYS A 112 -4.95 4.92 -22.68
C LYS A 112 -4.81 6.43 -22.81
N ARG A 113 -5.65 7.19 -22.10
CA ARG A 113 -5.77 8.66 -22.25
C ARG A 113 -5.57 9.36 -20.92
N LYS A 114 -6.31 8.97 -19.88
CA LYS A 114 -6.21 9.61 -18.56
C LYS A 114 -4.84 9.32 -17.94
N PRO A 115 -4.19 10.29 -17.29
CA PRO A 115 -2.95 10.03 -16.59
C PRO A 115 -3.12 8.95 -15.50
N ILE A 116 -2.22 7.98 -15.52
CA ILE A 116 -2.08 6.91 -14.52
C ILE A 116 -0.78 7.17 -13.78
N ILE A 117 -0.84 7.39 -12.46
CA ILE A 117 0.33 7.61 -11.61
C ILE A 117 0.42 6.46 -10.60
N TYR A 118 1.44 5.62 -10.70
CA TYR A 118 1.59 4.47 -9.81
C TYR A 118 2.62 4.67 -8.69
N ALA A 119 2.38 3.99 -7.58
CA ALA A 119 3.31 3.81 -6.48
C ALA A 119 3.10 2.43 -5.84
N ALA A 120 4.05 2.02 -5.00
CA ALA A 120 4.22 0.67 -4.48
C ALA A 120 4.30 -0.39 -5.59
N VAL A 121 5.14 -0.13 -6.60
CA VAL A 121 5.35 -1.05 -7.74
C VAL A 121 6.85 -1.32 -7.87
N PRO A 122 7.41 -2.21 -7.02
CA PRO A 122 8.85 -2.38 -6.87
C PRO A 122 9.59 -2.82 -8.14
N ASP A 123 8.86 -3.34 -9.13
CA ASP A 123 9.38 -3.64 -10.47
C ASP A 123 8.36 -3.23 -11.54
N SER A 124 8.40 -1.96 -11.91
CA SER A 124 7.54 -1.38 -12.94
C SER A 124 7.87 -1.87 -14.35
N ASP A 125 9.12 -2.22 -14.62
CA ASP A 125 9.59 -2.63 -15.96
C ASP A 125 8.91 -3.94 -16.38
N MET A 126 8.64 -4.82 -15.41
CA MET A 126 7.94 -6.09 -15.63
C MET A 126 6.42 -5.96 -15.77
N LEU A 127 5.84 -4.77 -15.52
CA LEU A 127 4.44 -4.53 -15.86
C LEU A 127 4.19 -4.53 -17.37
N SER A 128 5.25 -4.56 -18.19
CA SER A 128 5.19 -4.65 -19.65
C SER A 128 4.20 -3.65 -20.20
N PHE A 129 4.36 -2.38 -19.83
CA PHE A 129 3.53 -1.31 -20.36
C PHE A 129 3.61 -1.32 -21.90
N PRO A 130 2.49 -1.15 -22.61
CA PRO A 130 2.52 -0.99 -24.05
C PRO A 130 3.47 0.14 -24.45
N LYS A 131 4.39 -0.12 -25.39
CA LYS A 131 5.53 0.76 -25.72
C LYS A 131 5.13 2.19 -26.12
N ASP A 132 3.92 2.37 -26.63
CA ASP A 132 3.43 3.65 -27.14
C ASP A 132 2.56 4.42 -26.12
N GLN A 133 2.45 3.94 -24.87
CA GLN A 133 1.69 4.63 -23.84
C GLN A 133 2.52 5.69 -23.11
N THR A 134 2.11 6.94 -23.28
CA THR A 134 2.70 8.11 -22.62
C THR A 134 1.92 8.59 -21.39
N ASN A 135 0.73 8.01 -21.14
CA ASN A 135 -0.15 8.40 -20.05
C ASN A 135 0.15 7.70 -18.71
N ILE A 136 1.27 6.96 -18.62
CA ILE A 136 1.63 6.18 -17.44
C ILE A 136 2.92 6.75 -16.86
N HIS A 137 2.86 7.13 -15.59
CA HIS A 137 3.99 7.62 -14.82
C HIS A 137 4.01 6.90 -13.48
N GLY A 138 5.14 6.90 -12.79
CA GLY A 138 5.17 6.37 -11.44
C GLY A 138 6.39 6.80 -10.66
N VAL A 139 6.31 6.48 -9.38
CA VAL A 139 7.38 6.67 -8.39
C VAL A 139 8.40 5.55 -8.56
N ASN A 140 9.70 5.90 -8.52
CA ASN A 140 10.75 4.91 -8.40
C ASN A 140 10.90 4.46 -6.94
N ASP A 141 10.23 3.37 -6.59
CA ASP A 141 10.29 2.70 -5.28
C ASP A 141 10.97 1.33 -5.33
N SER A 142 11.79 1.09 -6.36
CA SER A 142 12.61 -0.11 -6.45
C SER A 142 13.63 -0.18 -5.31
N LEU A 143 13.90 -1.40 -4.85
CA LEU A 143 14.83 -1.69 -3.77
C LEU A 143 16.19 -2.13 -4.32
N ASP A 144 17.28 -1.76 -3.64
CA ASP A 144 18.62 -2.25 -3.96
C ASP A 144 18.75 -3.71 -3.50
N ILE A 145 18.71 -4.61 -4.47
CA ILE A 145 18.88 -6.04 -4.26
C ILE A 145 20.17 -6.35 -3.48
N ASN A 146 21.28 -5.64 -3.72
CA ASN A 146 22.53 -5.88 -2.98
C ASN A 146 22.38 -5.52 -1.51
N GLN A 147 21.73 -4.38 -1.22
CA GLN A 147 21.48 -3.95 0.15
C GLN A 147 20.56 -4.94 0.87
N CYS A 148 19.52 -5.44 0.20
CA CYS A 148 18.65 -6.50 0.72
C CYS A 148 19.43 -7.78 1.01
N CYS A 149 20.27 -8.25 0.08
CA CYS A 149 21.10 -9.44 0.29
C CYS A 149 22.08 -9.27 1.46
N PHE A 150 22.72 -8.11 1.57
CA PHE A 150 23.63 -7.80 2.66
C PHE A 150 22.92 -7.78 4.02
N ALA A 151 21.73 -7.19 4.09
CA ALA A 151 20.89 -7.19 5.28
C ALA A 151 20.48 -8.62 5.71
N ILE A 152 20.14 -9.48 4.75
CA ILE A 152 19.84 -10.90 4.99
C ILE A 152 21.05 -11.61 5.58
N GLN A 153 22.24 -11.44 4.98
CA GLN A 153 23.49 -12.05 5.43
C GLN A 153 23.91 -11.57 6.83
N THR A 154 23.60 -10.33 7.18
CA THR A 154 23.91 -9.76 8.50
C THR A 154 23.11 -10.43 9.62
N VAL A 155 21.86 -10.85 9.35
CA VAL A 155 20.94 -11.37 10.37
C VAL A 155 20.92 -12.90 10.41
N ALA A 156 21.17 -13.57 9.28
CA ALA A 156 21.23 -15.02 9.21
C ALA A 156 22.57 -15.55 9.77
N VAL A 157 22.56 -16.13 10.97
CA VAL A 157 23.74 -16.77 11.57
C VAL A 157 24.12 -17.97 10.73
N ASN A 158 25.34 -17.98 10.17
CA ASN A 158 25.82 -19.03 9.27
C ASN A 158 24.79 -19.34 8.16
N PRO A 159 24.64 -18.43 7.17
CA PRO A 159 23.52 -18.46 6.23
C PRO A 159 23.66 -19.63 5.26
N GLU A 160 23.22 -20.82 5.67
CA GLU A 160 23.21 -22.00 4.81
C GLU A 160 21.89 -22.07 4.03
N SER A 161 20.79 -21.60 4.62
CA SER A 161 19.47 -21.64 3.97
C SER A 161 18.52 -20.51 4.35
N LEU A 162 17.74 -20.06 3.38
CA LEU A 162 16.66 -19.10 3.54
C LEU A 162 15.35 -19.76 3.07
N VAL A 163 14.27 -19.61 3.84
CA VAL A 163 12.93 -19.94 3.33
C VAL A 163 12.23 -18.66 2.88
N TYR A 164 11.83 -18.62 1.61
CA TYR A 164 11.00 -17.56 1.05
C TYR A 164 9.52 -17.96 1.07
N LEU A 165 8.68 -17.21 1.77
CA LEU A 165 7.23 -17.40 1.73
C LEU A 165 6.65 -16.70 0.50
N LYS A 166 6.29 -17.47 -0.52
CA LYS A 166 5.88 -16.97 -1.84
C LYS A 166 4.36 -16.82 -1.96
N PRO A 167 3.77 -15.62 -1.92
CA PRO A 167 2.35 -15.40 -2.21
C PRO A 167 2.00 -15.76 -3.67
N ALA A 168 0.70 -16.00 -3.92
CA ALA A 168 0.22 -16.61 -5.17
C ALA A 168 0.36 -15.75 -6.44
N GLU A 169 0.26 -14.42 -6.36
CA GLU A 169 0.19 -13.52 -7.53
C GLU A 169 0.80 -12.16 -7.17
N PRO A 170 1.38 -11.43 -8.12
CA PRO A 170 2.81 -11.15 -8.08
C PRO A 170 3.09 -9.94 -7.21
N TYR A 171 3.51 -10.20 -5.99
CA TYR A 171 4.10 -9.19 -5.13
C TYR A 171 5.17 -9.80 -4.20
N PRO A 172 6.43 -9.33 -4.32
CA PRO A 172 7.13 -9.14 -5.59
C PRO A 172 7.75 -10.48 -6.02
N SER A 173 7.79 -10.75 -7.32
CA SER A 173 8.39 -12.00 -7.84
C SER A 173 9.80 -11.78 -8.34
N THR A 174 10.09 -10.64 -8.95
CA THR A 174 11.37 -10.35 -9.61
C THR A 174 12.45 -9.90 -8.63
N LEU A 175 12.16 -8.96 -7.74
CA LEU A 175 13.05 -8.61 -6.62
C LEU A 175 13.46 -9.88 -5.86
N GLN A 176 12.51 -10.75 -5.53
CA GLN A 176 12.76 -11.97 -4.78
C GLN A 176 13.47 -13.03 -5.62
N ASN A 177 13.19 -13.15 -6.92
CA ASN A 177 13.96 -14.01 -7.82
C ASN A 177 15.42 -13.57 -7.89
N GLU A 178 15.69 -12.25 -7.99
CA GLU A 178 17.05 -11.70 -8.04
C GLU A 178 17.77 -11.81 -6.68
N ILE A 179 17.06 -11.57 -5.57
CA ILE A 179 17.57 -11.87 -4.22
C ILE A 179 17.93 -13.35 -4.13
N ALA A 180 17.03 -14.26 -4.53
CA ALA A 180 17.26 -15.69 -4.47
C ALA A 180 18.47 -16.11 -5.33
N LYS A 181 18.59 -15.56 -6.53
CA LYS A 181 19.72 -15.79 -7.43
C LYS A 181 21.04 -15.34 -6.82
N LYS A 182 21.11 -14.13 -6.24
CA LYS A 182 22.34 -13.61 -5.60
C LYS A 182 22.70 -14.37 -4.33
N LEU A 183 21.71 -14.74 -3.53
CA LEU A 183 21.92 -15.54 -2.32
C LEU A 183 22.44 -16.95 -2.68
N ASN A 184 21.83 -17.63 -3.67
CA ASN A 184 22.31 -18.91 -4.17
C ASN A 184 23.74 -18.82 -4.72
N ALA A 185 24.06 -17.75 -5.46
CA ALA A 185 25.42 -17.49 -5.95
C ALA A 185 26.44 -17.25 -4.81
N SER A 186 25.96 -16.83 -3.64
CA SER A 186 26.77 -16.65 -2.42
C SER A 186 26.80 -17.90 -1.53
N GLY A 187 26.26 -19.03 -1.98
CA GLY A 187 26.22 -20.29 -1.24
C GLY A 187 25.02 -20.47 -0.29
N ILE A 188 24.05 -19.55 -0.31
CA ILE A 188 22.87 -19.59 0.56
C ILE A 188 21.71 -20.22 -0.21
N GLN A 189 21.25 -21.40 0.20
CA GLN A 189 20.16 -22.09 -0.50
C GLN A 189 18.81 -21.42 -0.22
N VAL A 190 18.12 -20.95 -1.26
CA VAL A 190 16.77 -20.39 -1.11
C VAL A 190 15.71 -21.44 -1.43
N THR A 191 14.87 -21.77 -0.43
CA THR A 191 13.70 -22.64 -0.59
C THR A 191 12.43 -21.80 -0.66
N GLU A 192 11.72 -21.87 -1.78
CA GLU A 192 10.41 -21.24 -1.92
C GLU A 192 9.29 -22.11 -1.34
N ILE A 193 8.40 -21.50 -0.56
CA ILE A 193 7.17 -22.14 -0.08
C ILE A 193 5.98 -21.29 -0.50
N SER A 194 5.18 -21.80 -1.43
CA SER A 194 3.98 -21.13 -1.89
C SER A 194 2.94 -21.05 -0.77
N VAL A 195 2.54 -19.82 -0.45
CA VAL A 195 1.53 -19.47 0.54
C VAL A 195 0.30 -18.88 -0.11
N THR A 196 -0.86 -19.33 0.34
CA THR A 196 -2.15 -18.78 -0.02
C THR A 196 -2.94 -18.49 1.25
N PRO A 197 -4.01 -17.68 1.16
CA PRO A 197 -4.91 -17.51 2.28
C PRO A 197 -5.35 -18.85 2.92
N ALA A 198 -5.73 -19.82 2.09
CA ALA A 198 -6.24 -21.10 2.56
C ALA A 198 -5.20 -21.96 3.32
N ASN A 199 -3.91 -21.82 3.03
CA ASN A 199 -2.87 -22.72 3.55
C ASN A 199 -1.81 -22.01 4.43
N PHE A 200 -1.91 -20.70 4.62
CA PHE A 200 -0.88 -19.85 5.24
C PHE A 200 -0.34 -20.46 6.54
N LYS A 201 -1.21 -20.78 7.50
CA LYS A 201 -0.81 -21.35 8.81
C LYS A 201 -0.02 -22.65 8.69
N THR A 202 -0.45 -23.57 7.82
CA THR A 202 0.23 -24.85 7.61
C THR A 202 1.59 -24.65 6.94
N ARG A 203 1.68 -23.70 6.01
CA ARG A 203 2.93 -23.37 5.32
C ARG A 203 3.93 -22.65 6.22
N ILE A 204 3.49 -21.82 7.16
CA ILE A 204 4.36 -21.26 8.20
C ILE A 204 4.97 -22.38 9.05
N LYS A 205 4.16 -23.34 9.51
CA LYS A 205 4.67 -24.49 10.27
C LYS A 205 5.68 -25.31 9.46
N GLN A 206 5.42 -25.50 8.17
CA GLN A 206 6.35 -26.17 7.26
C GLN A 206 7.66 -25.37 7.08
N ALA A 207 7.59 -24.04 7.02
CA ALA A 207 8.77 -23.18 6.94
C ALA A 207 9.63 -23.30 8.20
N ILE A 208 9.00 -23.26 9.38
CA ILE A 208 9.65 -23.46 10.68
C ILE A 208 10.29 -24.85 10.78
N SER A 209 9.59 -25.91 10.37
CA SER A 209 10.09 -27.28 10.50
C SER A 209 11.31 -27.58 9.64
N LYS A 210 11.59 -26.74 8.63
CA LYS A 210 12.83 -26.80 7.83
C LYS A 210 14.05 -26.26 8.56
N ARG A 211 13.89 -25.56 9.69
CA ARG A 211 14.98 -24.94 10.46
C ARG A 211 15.91 -24.06 9.60
N PRO A 212 15.38 -23.13 8.79
CA PRO A 212 16.23 -22.28 7.97
C PRO A 212 17.02 -21.29 8.82
N SER A 213 18.13 -20.76 8.27
CA SER A 213 18.90 -19.68 8.90
C SER A 213 18.09 -18.39 9.01
N ALA A 214 17.09 -18.20 8.14
CA ALA A 214 16.06 -17.17 8.28
C ALA A 214 14.81 -17.43 7.42
N ILE A 215 13.74 -16.69 7.68
CA ILE A 215 12.53 -16.65 6.83
C ILE A 215 12.36 -15.26 6.22
N PHE A 216 12.15 -15.21 4.90
CA PHE A 216 11.77 -13.99 4.19
C PHE A 216 10.25 -13.94 4.00
N ILE A 217 9.64 -12.87 4.52
CA ILE A 217 8.22 -12.54 4.34
C ILE A 217 8.12 -11.33 3.41
N PRO A 218 7.58 -11.46 2.20
CA PRO A 218 7.41 -10.32 1.32
C PRO A 218 6.23 -9.44 1.76
N PHE A 219 6.34 -8.14 1.51
CA PHE A 219 5.24 -7.19 1.51
C PHE A 219 4.13 -7.77 0.64
N SER A 220 2.92 -7.92 1.17
CA SER A 220 1.79 -8.52 0.47
C SER A 220 0.51 -8.31 1.26
N SER A 221 -0.63 -8.74 0.69
CA SER A 221 -1.91 -8.72 1.40
C SER A 221 -2.01 -9.80 2.51
N LEU A 222 -1.10 -10.79 2.53
CA LEU A 222 -1.21 -11.96 3.41
C LEU A 222 -1.03 -11.63 4.90
N PRO A 223 0.04 -10.93 5.34
CA PRO A 223 0.22 -10.62 6.75
C PRO A 223 -1.00 -9.91 7.34
N HIS A 224 -1.57 -8.94 6.63
CA HIS A 224 -2.77 -8.22 7.08
C HIS A 224 -3.98 -9.15 7.23
N LYS A 225 -4.24 -10.04 6.26
CA LYS A 225 -5.37 -10.98 6.31
C LYS A 225 -5.30 -12.00 7.46
N TYR A 226 -4.10 -12.34 7.92
CA TYR A 226 -3.88 -13.34 8.98
C TYR A 226 -3.45 -12.74 10.32
N GLY A 227 -3.26 -11.42 10.37
CA GLY A 227 -2.58 -10.75 11.48
C GLY A 227 -1.10 -11.18 11.57
N THR A 228 -0.45 -10.74 12.65
CA THR A 228 1.00 -10.88 12.84
C THR A 228 1.40 -11.94 13.86
N SER A 229 0.45 -12.72 14.39
CA SER A 229 0.70 -13.73 15.44
C SER A 229 1.70 -14.82 15.05
N PHE A 230 1.79 -15.14 13.76
CA PHE A 230 2.73 -16.11 13.22
C PHE A 230 4.20 -15.66 13.34
N ILE A 231 4.47 -14.35 13.45
CA ILE A 231 5.80 -13.80 13.67
C ILE A 231 6.37 -14.34 14.98
N GLU A 232 5.60 -14.27 16.07
CA GLU A 232 6.03 -14.79 17.36
C GLU A 232 6.20 -16.32 17.36
N ASP A 233 5.42 -17.05 16.57
CA ASP A 233 5.60 -18.50 16.40
C ASP A 233 6.94 -18.83 15.70
N ILE A 234 7.36 -18.03 14.73
CA ILE A 234 8.67 -18.17 14.07
C ILE A 234 9.80 -17.80 15.03
N LEU A 235 9.67 -16.68 15.75
CA LEU A 235 10.72 -16.15 16.62
C LEU A 235 11.00 -17.06 17.84
N LYS A 236 9.98 -17.78 18.36
CA LYS A 236 10.16 -18.78 19.43
C LYS A 236 11.11 -19.92 19.05
N GLU A 237 11.22 -20.20 17.76
CA GLU A 237 12.12 -21.23 17.22
C GLU A 237 13.52 -20.68 16.90
N ASN A 238 13.80 -19.45 17.34
CA ASN A 238 15.03 -18.69 17.11
C ASN A 238 15.35 -18.45 15.63
N ILE A 239 14.33 -18.39 14.78
CA ILE A 239 14.48 -18.14 13.35
C ILE A 239 14.30 -16.64 13.09
N PRO A 240 15.32 -15.92 12.58
CA PRO A 240 15.18 -14.52 12.23
C PRO A 240 14.22 -14.31 11.06
N ILE A 241 13.55 -13.16 11.05
CA ILE A 241 12.61 -12.76 10.02
C ILE A 241 13.15 -11.57 9.24
N ILE A 242 13.20 -11.70 7.93
CA ILE A 242 13.50 -10.62 6.99
C ILE A 242 12.24 -10.29 6.20
N THR A 243 12.09 -9.03 5.81
CA THR A 243 10.97 -8.58 5.00
C THR A 243 11.34 -7.39 4.13
N ASP A 244 10.53 -7.08 3.12
CA ASP A 244 10.49 -5.80 2.43
C ASP A 244 9.28 -4.93 2.85
N ASP A 245 8.64 -5.30 3.96
CA ASP A 245 7.55 -4.59 4.60
C ASP A 245 8.01 -3.89 5.89
N LEU A 246 8.21 -2.57 5.82
CA LEU A 246 8.61 -1.77 6.98
C LEU A 246 7.61 -1.84 8.14
N SER A 247 6.34 -2.16 7.89
CA SER A 247 5.33 -2.24 8.96
C SER A 247 5.52 -3.47 9.87
N LEU A 248 6.20 -4.52 9.38
CA LEU A 248 6.43 -5.72 10.17
C LEU A 248 7.62 -5.57 11.14
N VAL A 249 8.40 -4.50 11.05
CA VAL A 249 9.51 -4.24 11.99
C VAL A 249 9.00 -4.10 13.42
N SER A 250 7.93 -3.32 13.63
CA SER A 250 7.29 -3.17 14.95
C SER A 250 6.59 -4.44 15.42
N GLU A 251 6.29 -5.35 14.50
CA GLU A 251 5.59 -6.61 14.76
C GLU A 251 6.56 -7.76 15.09
N GLY A 252 7.86 -7.55 14.92
CA GLY A 252 8.91 -8.51 15.30
C GLY A 252 9.84 -8.94 14.17
N ALA A 253 9.70 -8.40 12.95
CA ALA A 253 10.70 -8.64 11.91
C ALA A 253 12.07 -8.12 12.36
N CYS A 254 13.12 -8.92 12.14
CA CYS A 254 14.49 -8.56 12.55
C CYS A 254 15.06 -7.45 11.66
N VAL A 255 14.78 -7.52 10.36
CA VAL A 255 15.19 -6.50 9.40
C VAL A 255 14.14 -6.34 8.31
N ALA A 256 13.89 -5.09 7.92
CA ALA A 256 13.05 -4.75 6.78
C ALA A 256 13.81 -3.88 5.79
N CYS A 257 13.78 -4.22 4.51
CA CYS A 257 14.33 -3.41 3.43
C CYS A 257 13.16 -2.82 2.62
N GLY A 258 12.86 -1.55 2.77
CA GLY A 258 11.72 -0.94 2.10
C GLY A 258 11.96 0.51 1.73
N VAL A 259 10.92 1.18 1.26
CA VAL A 259 10.91 2.62 1.06
C VAL A 259 9.86 3.26 1.96
N ASP A 260 10.02 4.55 2.24
CA ASP A 260 8.99 5.31 2.94
C ASP A 260 7.86 5.70 1.98
N PHE A 261 6.79 4.91 1.94
CA PHE A 261 5.66 5.16 1.05
C PHE A 261 4.93 6.50 1.34
N LYS A 262 5.17 7.16 2.48
CA LYS A 262 4.67 8.54 2.66
C LYS A 262 5.35 9.50 1.69
N LYS A 263 6.66 9.32 1.46
CA LYS A 263 7.39 10.09 0.44
C LYS A 263 6.89 9.78 -0.96
N SER A 264 6.60 8.51 -1.24
CA SER A 264 5.96 8.12 -2.50
C SER A 264 4.62 8.83 -2.70
N GLY A 265 3.78 8.91 -1.67
CA GLY A 265 2.49 9.62 -1.73
C GLY A 265 2.63 11.12 -2.01
N ILE A 266 3.60 11.78 -1.37
CA ILE A 266 3.93 13.18 -1.64
C ILE A 266 4.33 13.37 -3.11
N GLN A 267 5.23 12.53 -3.62
CA GLN A 267 5.70 12.60 -5.01
C GLN A 267 4.58 12.32 -6.01
N VAL A 268 3.71 11.34 -5.75
CA VAL A 268 2.51 11.08 -6.57
C VAL A 268 1.63 12.32 -6.66
N ALA A 269 1.38 13.01 -5.54
CA ALA A 269 0.56 14.22 -5.54
C ALA A 269 1.19 15.35 -6.37
N GLN A 270 2.51 15.52 -6.28
CA GLN A 270 3.25 16.48 -7.11
C GLN A 270 3.12 16.16 -8.60
N MET A 271 3.24 14.87 -8.99
CA MET A 271 3.04 14.45 -10.38
C MET A 271 1.62 14.72 -10.87
N VAL A 272 0.61 14.43 -10.05
CA VAL A 272 -0.79 14.73 -10.37
C VAL A 272 -1.00 16.22 -10.56
N TYR A 273 -0.49 17.06 -9.66
CA TYR A 273 -0.55 18.52 -9.82
C TYR A 273 0.01 18.95 -11.18
N HIS A 274 1.21 18.47 -11.48
CA HIS A 274 1.94 18.86 -12.66
C HIS A 274 1.20 18.46 -13.95
N LEU A 275 0.69 17.24 -13.99
CA LEU A 275 -0.08 16.72 -15.11
C LEU A 275 -1.42 17.43 -15.32
N LEU A 276 -2.02 17.97 -14.26
CA LEU A 276 -3.32 18.64 -14.34
C LEU A 276 -3.21 20.14 -14.62
N TYR A 277 -2.22 20.82 -14.05
CA TYR A 277 -2.13 22.29 -14.07
C TYR A 277 -0.92 22.83 -14.84
N HIS A 278 0.08 21.99 -15.13
CA HIS A 278 1.33 22.38 -15.80
C HIS A 278 1.69 21.42 -16.94
N HIS A 279 0.70 21.06 -17.76
CA HIS A 279 0.82 20.06 -18.83
C HIS A 279 1.93 20.36 -19.86
N ASP A 280 2.33 21.63 -20.02
CA ASP A 280 3.42 22.04 -20.92
C ASP A 280 4.83 21.90 -20.31
N ASP A 281 4.96 21.74 -18.98
CA ASP A 281 6.25 21.64 -18.30
C ASP A 281 6.73 20.18 -18.19
N ILE A 282 7.10 19.61 -19.32
CA ILE A 282 7.58 18.22 -19.40
C ILE A 282 8.86 18.02 -18.56
N GLU A 283 9.73 19.03 -18.48
CA GLU A 283 10.98 18.95 -17.73
C GLU A 283 10.77 18.96 -16.22
N GLY A 284 9.80 19.72 -15.71
CA GLY A 284 9.36 19.68 -14.32
C GLY A 284 8.85 18.29 -13.93
N LEU A 285 7.97 17.72 -14.75
CA LEU A 285 7.48 16.34 -14.54
C LEU A 285 8.63 15.32 -14.54
N ARG A 286 9.58 15.46 -15.48
CA ARG A 286 10.75 14.57 -15.57
C ARG A 286 11.62 14.65 -14.32
N LYS A 287 11.82 15.84 -13.76
CA LYS A 287 12.57 16.02 -12.49
C LYS A 287 11.87 15.37 -11.31
N ILE A 288 10.55 15.52 -11.21
CA ILE A 288 9.75 14.89 -10.14
C ILE A 288 9.87 13.35 -10.25
N ILE A 289 9.72 12.79 -11.46
CA ILE A 289 9.84 11.34 -11.70
C ILE A 289 11.25 10.82 -11.38
N ALA A 290 12.28 11.61 -11.71
CA ALA A 290 13.68 11.21 -11.53
C ALA A 290 14.17 11.30 -10.07
N ASP A 291 13.43 11.97 -9.18
CA ASP A 291 13.80 12.08 -7.77
C ASP A 291 13.58 10.72 -7.07
N PRO A 292 14.64 10.02 -6.62
CA PRO A 292 14.50 8.68 -6.08
C PRO A 292 13.92 8.73 -4.67
N ILE A 293 13.02 7.79 -4.35
CA ILE A 293 12.59 7.61 -2.97
C ILE A 293 13.72 6.94 -2.19
N PRO A 294 14.22 7.53 -1.08
CA PRO A 294 15.30 6.92 -0.31
C PRO A 294 14.90 5.55 0.23
N GLN A 295 15.69 4.55 -0.11
CA GLN A 295 15.57 3.21 0.43
C GLN A 295 15.99 3.20 1.90
N THR A 296 15.29 2.41 2.70
CA THR A 296 15.49 2.30 4.13
C THR A 296 15.62 0.82 4.49
N THR A 297 16.79 0.45 5.02
CA THR A 297 16.95 -0.80 5.74
C THR A 297 16.83 -0.52 7.23
N THR A 298 15.86 -1.15 7.87
CA THR A 298 15.54 -0.96 9.28
C THR A 298 15.78 -2.23 10.07
N PHE A 299 16.63 -2.17 11.09
CA PHE A 299 16.90 -3.28 12.01
C PHE A 299 16.13 -3.11 13.32
N ASN A 300 15.48 -4.19 13.78
CA ASN A 300 14.87 -4.26 15.11
C ASN A 300 15.88 -4.80 16.12
N GLU A 301 16.61 -3.90 16.78
CA GLU A 301 17.71 -4.30 17.66
C GLU A 301 17.26 -5.15 18.85
N ASP A 302 16.04 -4.94 19.34
CA ASP A 302 15.55 -5.67 20.51
C ASP A 302 15.22 -7.11 20.16
N VAL A 303 14.61 -7.36 19.01
CA VAL A 303 14.39 -8.74 18.52
C VAL A 303 15.72 -9.41 18.22
N ILE A 304 16.64 -8.71 17.55
CA ILE A 304 17.97 -9.24 17.23
C ILE A 304 18.72 -9.63 18.51
N ARG A 305 18.67 -8.79 19.55
CA ARG A 305 19.26 -9.08 20.87
C ARG A 305 18.54 -10.25 21.55
N ARG A 306 17.21 -10.31 21.49
CA ARG A 306 16.38 -11.39 22.04
C ARG A 306 16.74 -12.75 21.42
N LEU A 307 17.06 -12.77 20.13
CA LEU A 307 17.51 -13.95 19.39
C LEU A 307 18.99 -14.29 19.59
N GLY A 308 19.74 -13.49 20.37
CA GLY A 308 21.17 -13.70 20.60
C GLY A 308 22.07 -13.40 19.38
N LEU A 309 21.54 -12.71 18.37
CA LEU A 309 22.24 -12.37 17.14
C LEU A 309 23.24 -11.23 17.38
N LYS A 310 24.45 -11.35 16.82
CA LYS A 310 25.50 -10.33 16.93
C LYS A 310 25.63 -9.57 15.61
N ILE A 311 25.13 -8.34 15.58
CA ILE A 311 25.38 -7.40 14.46
C ILE A 311 26.61 -6.56 14.79
N ASN A 312 27.58 -6.51 13.89
CA ASN A 312 28.82 -5.78 14.12
C ASN A 312 28.60 -4.25 14.03
N LYS A 313 29.53 -3.47 14.59
CA LYS A 313 29.40 -2.00 14.63
C LYS A 313 29.46 -1.34 13.25
N THR A 314 30.06 -1.99 12.26
CA THR A 314 30.23 -1.44 10.90
C THR A 314 28.92 -1.54 10.12
N GLU A 315 28.24 -2.69 10.20
CA GLU A 315 26.90 -2.94 9.67
C GLU A 315 25.90 -1.94 10.28
N ARG A 316 25.94 -1.71 11.60
CA ARG A 316 25.05 -0.75 12.29
C ARG A 316 25.13 0.68 11.76
N LYS A 317 26.28 1.11 11.22
CA LYS A 317 26.43 2.48 10.69
C LYS A 317 25.86 2.65 9.29
N GLN A 318 25.63 1.55 8.57
CA GLN A 318 25.09 1.56 7.21
C GLN A 318 23.56 1.56 7.16
N PHE A 319 22.89 1.34 8.30
CA PHE A 319 21.44 1.14 8.34
C PHE A 319 20.74 1.94 9.44
N ARG A 320 19.43 2.07 9.29
CA ARG A 320 18.58 2.64 10.34
C ARG A 320 18.32 1.55 11.38
N SER A 321 18.54 1.86 12.65
CA SER A 321 18.25 0.95 13.75
C SER A 321 17.16 1.53 14.66
N ILE A 322 16.23 0.68 15.08
CA ILE A 322 15.15 1.06 16.00
C ILE A 322 15.24 0.18 17.25
N VAL A 323 15.04 0.81 18.41
CA VAL A 323 14.89 0.18 19.72
C VAL A 323 13.48 0.48 20.20
N PHE A 324 12.64 -0.55 20.32
CA PHE A 324 11.32 -0.46 20.93
C PHE A 324 11.47 -0.64 22.43
N LYS A 325 11.37 0.45 23.20
CA LYS A 325 11.33 0.36 24.67
C LYS A 325 10.16 -0.56 25.06
N GLU A 326 10.44 -1.65 25.78
CA GLU A 326 9.42 -2.57 26.29
C GLU A 326 8.33 -1.79 27.04
N ASN A 327 7.09 -1.83 26.55
CA ASN A 327 5.93 -1.49 27.35
C ASN A 327 5.74 -2.61 28.39
N LYS A 328 6.35 -2.44 29.56
CA LYS A 328 6.05 -3.20 30.77
C LYS A 328 4.64 -2.87 31.26
N GLU A 329 3.59 -3.30 30.55
CA GLU A 329 2.22 -3.31 31.11
C GLU A 329 1.22 -4.10 30.25
N LYS A 330 1.37 -5.43 30.23
CA LYS A 330 0.22 -6.35 30.12
C LYS A 330 0.44 -7.53 31.05
N LYS A 331 0.06 -7.36 32.33
CA LYS A 331 -0.14 -8.50 33.23
C LYS A 331 -1.34 -9.32 32.73
N PRO A 332 -1.25 -10.66 32.68
CA PRO A 332 -2.40 -11.50 32.35
C PRO A 332 -3.39 -11.50 33.51
N ILE A 333 -4.67 -11.28 33.21
CA ILE A 333 -5.78 -11.48 34.16
C ILE A 333 -5.91 -13.00 34.35
N ALA A 334 -5.28 -13.52 35.39
CA ALA A 334 -5.52 -14.87 35.85
C ALA A 334 -6.88 -14.92 36.56
N LYS A 335 -7.77 -15.78 36.07
CA LYS A 335 -8.99 -16.21 36.75
C LYS A 335 -8.65 -16.74 38.14
N ALA A 336 -9.36 -16.27 39.16
CA ALA A 336 -9.44 -16.92 40.46
C ALA A 336 -10.91 -17.06 40.87
N GLU A 337 -11.56 -18.09 40.35
CA GLU A 337 -12.63 -18.77 41.08
C GLU A 337 -11.97 -19.86 41.91
N LYS A 338 -11.98 -19.72 43.24
CA LYS A 338 -12.37 -20.79 44.17
C LYS A 338 -12.38 -20.32 45.62
N SER A 339 -13.55 -20.54 46.23
CA SER A 339 -13.80 -20.98 47.60
C SER A 339 -13.20 -20.16 48.75
N LYS A 340 -14.07 -19.46 49.48
CA LYS A 340 -14.09 -19.54 50.95
C LYS A 340 -15.54 -19.53 51.41
N ASN A 341 -15.99 -20.71 51.81
CA ASN A 341 -17.19 -20.91 52.61
C ASN A 341 -16.79 -20.78 54.09
N GLU A 342 -17.71 -20.21 54.86
CA GLU A 342 -17.95 -20.38 56.30
C GLU A 342 -17.13 -19.66 57.39
N LYS A 343 -17.94 -18.93 58.20
CA LYS A 343 -17.95 -18.76 59.67
C LYS A 343 -16.90 -17.78 60.24
N THR A 344 -17.22 -16.82 61.12
CA THR A 344 -18.22 -16.80 62.22
C THR A 344 -18.45 -15.36 62.73
N SER A 345 -19.69 -15.04 63.11
CA SER A 345 -20.16 -14.20 64.25
C SER A 345 -19.47 -12.88 64.64
N VAL A 346 -20.24 -11.79 64.80
CA VAL A 346 -20.77 -11.24 66.08
C VAL A 346 -21.32 -9.82 65.83
N ALA A 347 -22.47 -9.53 66.47
CA ALA A 347 -23.22 -8.26 66.62
C ALA A 347 -24.13 -7.84 65.46
#